data_AF-A0A653BLU0-F1
#
_entry.id   AF-A0A653BLU0-F1
#
_cell.length_a   1.000
_cell.length_b   1.000
_cell.length_c   1.000
_cell.angle_alpha   90.00
_cell.angle_beta   90.00
_cell.angle_gamma   90.00
#
_symmetry.space_group_name_H-M   'P 1'
#
loop_
_entity.id
_entity.type
_entity.pdbx_description
1 polymer ?
#
loop_
_entity_poly.entity_id
_entity_poly.type
_entity_poly.pdbx_seq_one_letter_code
_entity_poly.pdbx_strand_id
1 'polypeptide(L)' 'GVTIGGSKISNLRFADDTTLIAVSQEELVALLNILEQHSAAYGLGINY' A
#
# COMPACT_ATOMS: atom_id res chain seq x y z
N GLY A 1 -3.48 9.04 -0.21
CA GLY A 1 -2.91 9.05 1.15
C GLY A 1 -3.53 10.15 1.99
N VAL A 2 -3.28 10.15 3.30
CA VAL A 2 -3.71 11.19 4.26
C VAL A 2 -2.49 11.98 4.72
N THR A 3 -2.62 13.30 4.82
CA THR A 3 -1.53 14.16 5.36
C THR A 3 -1.70 14.33 6.86
N ILE A 4 -0.70 13.90 7.65
CA ILE A 4 -0.64 14.09 9.10
C ILE A 4 0.66 14.81 9.44
N GLY A 5 0.60 15.96 10.12
CA GLY A 5 1.80 16.72 10.48
C GLY A 5 2.67 17.13 9.29
N GLY A 6 2.07 17.31 8.10
CA GLY A 6 2.79 17.61 6.85
C GLY A 6 3.38 16.38 6.13
N SER A 7 3.30 15.18 6.72
CA SER A 7 3.76 13.93 6.10
C SER A 7 2.61 13.19 5.42
N LYS A 8 2.80 12.74 4.18
CA LYS A 8 1.83 11.92 3.45
C LYS A 8 1.94 10.46 3.91
N ILE A 9 0.91 9.98 4.59
CA ILE A 9 0.75 8.58 4.97
C ILE A 9 -0.07 7.87 3.88
N SER A 10 0.48 6.80 3.31
CA SER A 10 -0.16 6.02 2.25
C SER A 10 -0.26 4.51 2.56
N ASN A 11 0.45 4.04 3.59
CA ASN A 11 0.32 2.69 4.13
C ASN A 11 0.14 2.74 5.65
N LEU A 12 -0.58 1.75 6.17
CA LEU A 12 -0.62 1.38 7.58
C LEU A 12 -0.36 -0.12 7.65
N ARG A 13 0.54 -0.57 8.54
CA ARG A 13 0.89 -1.98 8.66
C ARG A 13 0.73 -2.47 10.10
N PHE A 14 0.13 -3.63 10.26
CA PHE A 14 0.08 -4.38 11.52
C PHE A 14 0.30 -5.87 11.23
N ALA A 15 1.37 -6.46 11.78
CA ALA A 15 1.80 -7.81 11.42
C ALA A 15 1.98 -7.99 9.89
N ASP A 16 1.24 -8.92 9.29
CA ASP A 16 1.12 -9.16 7.85
C ASP A 16 0.01 -8.34 7.18
N ASP A 17 -0.93 -7.78 7.95
CA ASP A 17 -1.98 -6.91 7.43
C ASP A 17 -1.41 -5.55 6.99
N THR A 18 -1.76 -5.14 5.77
CA THR A 18 -1.39 -3.85 5.18
C THR A 18 -2.63 -3.16 4.62
N THR A 19 -2.90 -1.94 5.09
CA THR A 19 -3.99 -1.07 4.58
C THR A 19 -3.39 0.07 3.76
N LEU A 20 -3.80 0.19 2.50
CA LEU A 20 -3.39 1.28 1.60
C LEU A 20 -4.45 2.38 1.55
N ILE A 21 -4.02 3.64 1.56
CA ILE A 21 -4.92 4.80 1.49
C ILE A 21 -4.52 5.70 0.32
N ALA A 22 -5.47 5.93 -0.58
CA ALA A 22 -5.30 6.73 -1.81
C ALA A 22 -6.40 7.80 -1.92
N VAL A 23 -6.14 8.88 -2.67
CA VAL A 23 -7.13 9.93 -2.96
C VAL A 23 -7.96 9.61 -4.21
N SER A 24 -7.52 8.67 -5.04
CA SER A 24 -8.24 8.19 -6.22
C SER A 24 -8.00 6.69 -6.44
N GLN A 25 -8.83 6.07 -7.28
CA GLN A 25 -8.68 4.68 -7.65
C GLN A 25 -7.38 4.43 -8.42
N GLU A 26 -6.97 5.35 -9.29
CA GLU A 26 -5.72 5.26 -10.06
C GLU A 26 -4.50 5.27 -9.13
N GLU A 27 -4.50 6.13 -8.10
CA GLU A 27 -3.44 6.13 -7.10
C GLU A 27 -3.45 4.82 -6.29
N LEU A 28 -4.63 4.28 -5.95
CA LEU A 28 -4.72 3.00 -5.25
C LEU A 28 -4.16 1.85 -6.09
N VAL A 29 -4.48 1.80 -7.38
CA VAL A 29 -3.97 0.79 -8.32
C VAL A 29 -2.45 0.90 -8.45
N ALA A 30 -1.91 2.12 -8.55
CA ALA A 30 -0.46 2.32 -8.59
C ALA A 30 0.24 1.82 -7.32
N LEU A 31 -0.33 2.09 -6.13
CA LEU A 31 0.18 1.60 -4.86
C LEU A 31 0.09 0.07 -4.75
N LEU A 32 -1.00 -0.53 -5.22
CA LEU A 32 -1.20 -1.98 -5.23
C LEU A 32 -0.16 -2.67 -6.11
N ASN A 33 0.09 -2.16 -7.33
CA ASN A 33 1.11 -2.69 -8.24
C ASN A 33 2.50 -2.68 -7.59
N ILE A 34 2.84 -1.62 -6.85
CA ILE A 34 4.11 -1.54 -6.13
C ILE A 34 4.17 -2.60 -5.03
N LEU A 35 3.09 -2.76 -4.27
CA LEU A 35 3.01 -3.76 -3.19
C LEU A 35 3.15 -5.19 -3.74
N GLU A 36 2.44 -5.53 -4.82
CA GLU A 36 2.53 -6.83 -5.48
C GLU A 36 3.94 -7.13 -5.99
N GLN A 37 4.58 -6.18 -6.69
CA GLN A 37 5.95 -6.34 -7.16
C GLN A 37 6.95 -6.57 -6.02
N HIS A 38 6.80 -5.81 -4.92
CA HIS A 38 7.66 -5.95 -3.76
C HIS A 38 7.43 -7.29 -3.05
N SER A 39 6.17 -7.69 -2.88
CA SER A 39 5.78 -8.98 -2.29
C SER A 39 6.33 -10.16 -3.09
N ALA A 40 6.22 -10.10 -4.43
CA ALA A 40 6.73 -11.12 -5.32
C ALA A 40 8.27 -11.27 -5.23
N ALA A 41 9.01 -10.19 -5.02
CA ALA A 41 10.46 -10.24 -4.80
C ALA A 41 10.86 -11.03 -3.54
N TYR A 42 9.95 -11.12 -2.56
CA TYR A 42 10.10 -11.95 -1.36
C TYR A 42 9.41 -13.32 -1.47
N GLY A 43 8.85 -13.67 -2.64
CA GLY A 43 8.12 -14.92 -2.85
C GLY A 43 6.78 -15.00 -2.09
N LEU A 44 6.24 -13.85 -1.69
CA LEU A 44 4.99 -13.75 -0.94
C LEU A 44 3.82 -13.43 -1.89
N GLY A 45 2.72 -14.18 -1.74
CA GLY A 45 1.45 -13.86 -2.37
C GLY A 45 0.65 -12.85 -1.54
N ILE A 46 -0.15 -12.03 -2.21
CA ILE A 46 -1.10 -11.12 -1.56
C ILE A 46 -2.49 -11.76 -1.65
N ASN A 47 -3.21 -11.75 -0.53
CA ASN A 47 -4.62 -12.14 -0.48
C ASN A 47 -5.48 -10.87 -0.47
N TYR A 48 -6.54 -10.85 -1.28
CA TYR A 48 -7.48 -9.73 -1.42
C TYR A 48 -8.79 -10.00 -0.69
#